data_AF-A0A9P7E053-F1
#
_entry.id   AF-A0A9P7E053-F1
#
_cell.length_a   1.000
_cell.length_b   1.000
_cell.length_c   1.000
_cell.angle_alpha   90.00
_cell.angle_beta   90.00
_cell.angle_gamma   90.00
#
_symmetry.space_group_name_H-M   'P 1'
#
loop_
_entity.id
_entity.type
_entity.pdbx_description
1 polymer ?
#
loop_
_entity_poly.entity_id
_entity_poly.type
_entity_poly.pdbx_seq_one_letter_code
_entity_poly.pdbx_strand_id
1 'polypeptide(L)' 'RWDVLYLTHHHTHPQSKTRTCIFVNKSLDTNHWRQIPFSSSDVTIVQLSGPYRTCTILNIYNN' A
#
# COMPACT_ATOMS: atom_id res chain seq x y z
N ARG A 1 -4.00 -16.24 -3.75
CA ARG A 1 -4.46 -15.17 -4.68
C ARG A 1 -3.98 -13.84 -4.11
N TRP A 2 -3.64 -12.86 -4.94
CA TRP A 2 -3.04 -11.59 -4.49
C TRP A 2 -3.96 -10.41 -4.82
N ASP A 3 -3.98 -9.41 -3.95
CA ASP A 3 -4.55 -8.08 -4.22
C ASP A 3 -3.42 -7.08 -4.44
N VAL A 4 -3.54 -6.28 -5.49
CA VAL A 4 -2.55 -5.27 -5.85
C VAL A 4 -3.01 -3.93 -5.29
N LEU A 5 -2.21 -3.35 -4.41
CA LEU A 5 -2.41 -2.02 -3.88
C LEU A 5 -1.55 -1.04 -4.66
N TYR A 6 -2.23 -0.18 -5.40
CA TYR A 6 -1.63 0.95 -6.06
C TYR A 6 -1.62 2.16 -5.12
N LEU A 7 -0.70 3.08 -5.39
CA LEU A 7 -0.66 4.40 -4.78
C LEU A 7 -2.03 5.09 -4.84
N THR A 8 -2.35 5.87 -3.82
CA THR A 8 -3.61 6.62 -3.74
C THR A 8 -3.79 7.58 -4.92
N HIS A 9 -2.67 8.04 -5.52
CA HIS A 9 -2.67 8.91 -6.69
C HIS A 9 -2.77 8.21 -8.05
N HIS A 10 -2.69 6.87 -8.08
CA HIS A 10 -2.73 6.07 -9.32
C HIS A 10 -4.00 6.32 -10.16
N HIS A 11 -5.14 6.48 -9.49
CA HIS A 11 -6.44 6.66 -10.14
C HIS A 11 -6.83 8.13 -10.36
N THR A 12 -6.15 9.08 -9.70
CA THR A 12 -6.46 10.51 -9.82
C THR A 12 -5.60 11.22 -10.86
N HIS A 13 -4.44 10.66 -11.19
CA HIS A 13 -3.50 11.23 -12.16
C HIS A 13 -3.08 10.16 -13.17
N PRO A 14 -3.90 9.85 -14.20
CA PRO A 14 -3.60 8.82 -15.20
C PRO A 14 -2.33 9.11 -16.03
N GLN A 15 -1.83 10.35 -15.97
CA GLN A 15 -0.56 10.76 -16.59
C GLN A 15 0.66 10.52 -15.68
N SER A 16 0.46 10.24 -14.39
CA SER A 16 1.55 9.95 -13.47
C SER A 16 1.99 8.50 -13.60
N LYS A 17 3.30 8.28 -13.79
CA LYS A 17 3.88 6.94 -13.85
C LYS A 17 3.74 6.26 -12.48
N THR A 18 3.17 5.06 -12.45
CA THR A 18 3.18 4.22 -11.24
C THR A 18 4.61 3.82 -10.90
N ARG A 19 5.11 4.26 -9.75
CA ARG A 19 6.51 4.03 -9.32
C ARG A 19 6.65 2.94 -8.26
N THR A 20 5.58 2.66 -7.52
CA THR A 20 5.58 1.66 -6.45
C THR A 20 4.19 1.02 -6.29
N CYS A 21 4.17 -0.24 -5.87
CA CYS A 21 2.96 -0.98 -5.52
C CYS A 21 3.27 -1.98 -4.40
N ILE A 22 2.24 -2.43 -3.69
CA ILE A 22 2.34 -3.49 -2.68
C ILE A 22 1.35 -4.60 -3.05
N PHE A 23 1.81 -5.85 -2.98
CA PHE A 23 0.96 -7.02 -3.14
C PHE A 23 0.60 -7.58 -1.77
N VAL A 24 -0.70 -7.65 -1.46
CA VAL A 24 -1.19 -8.26 -0.23
C VAL A 24 -1.79 -9.63 -0.55
N ASN A 25 -1.39 -10.65 0.21
CA ASN A 25 -1.93 -11.98 0.03
C ASN A 25 -3.40 -12.01 0.49
N LYS A 26 -4.31 -12.55 -0.32
CA LYS A 26 -5.72 -12.72 0.06
C LYS A 26 -5.96 -13.70 1.20
N SER A 27 -4.97 -14.51 1.56
CA SER A 27 -5.04 -15.33 2.78
C SER A 27 -4.89 -14.48 4.05
N LEU A 28 -4.43 -13.24 3.94
CA LEU A 28 -4.36 -12.30 5.04
C LEU A 28 -5.74 -11.71 5.28
N ASP A 29 -6.19 -11.71 6.53
CA ASP A 29 -7.51 -11.20 6.88
C ASP A 29 -7.65 -9.74 6.46
N THR A 30 -8.61 -9.47 5.59
CA THR A 30 -8.90 -8.14 5.03
C THR A 30 -9.24 -7.09 6.09
N ASN A 31 -9.71 -7.50 7.28
CA ASN A 31 -9.98 -6.57 8.39
C ASN A 31 -8.72 -6.20 9.18
N HIS A 32 -7.64 -6.95 8.98
CA HIS A 32 -6.38 -6.82 9.72
C HIS A 32 -5.31 -6.10 8.92
N TRP A 33 -5.66 -5.45 7.80
CA TRP A 33 -4.76 -4.53 7.12
C TRP A 33 -5.50 -3.38 6.46
N ARG A 34 -4.78 -2.27 6.28
CA ARG A 34 -5.27 -1.11 5.52
C ARG A 34 -4.12 -0.41 4.81
N GLN A 35 -4.42 0.15 3.65
CA GLN A 35 -3.55 1.14 3.03
C GLN A 35 -3.70 2.47 3.77
N ILE A 36 -2.58 3.14 4.06
CA ILE A 36 -2.59 4.49 4.63
C ILE A 36 -2.41 5.48 3.47
N PRO A 37 -3.37 6.39 3.22
CA PRO A 37 -3.24 7.43 2.22
C PRO A 37 -2.02 8.33 2.49
N PHE A 38 -1.27 8.65 1.45
CA PHE A 38 -0.11 9.55 1.55
C PHE A 38 0.01 10.36 0.26
N SER A 39 0.44 11.62 0.38
CA SER A 39 0.39 12.63 -0.70
C SER A 39 1.56 12.55 -1.69
N SER A 40 2.31 11.45 -1.73
CA SER A 40 3.43 11.25 -2.66
C SER A 40 3.19 10.06 -3.57
N SER A 41 3.54 10.20 -4.85
CA SER A 41 3.55 9.12 -5.84
C SER A 41 4.70 8.13 -5.66
N ASP A 42 5.61 8.38 -4.73
CA ASP A 42 6.80 7.54 -4.50
C ASP A 42 6.67 6.68 -3.24
N VAL A 43 5.58 6.83 -2.48
CA VAL A 43 5.43 6.19 -1.17
C VAL A 43 4.11 5.42 -1.11
N THR A 44 4.22 4.09 -0.93
CA THR A 44 3.06 3.25 -0.59
C THR A 44 3.17 2.80 0.86
N ILE A 45 2.11 2.96 1.64
CA ILE A 45 2.07 2.61 3.06
C ILE A 45 0.96 1.60 3.32
N VAL A 46 1.30 0.49 3.97
CA VAL A 46 0.33 -0.51 4.45
C VAL A 46 0.54 -0.72 5.95
N GLN A 47 -0.55 -0.72 6.70
CA GLN A 47 -0.55 -1.07 8.11
C GLN A 47 -1.29 -2.39 8.29
N LEU A 48 -0.58 -3.37 8.85
CA LEU A 48 -1.12 -4.62 9.34
C LEU A 48 -1.45 -4.46 10.83
N SER A 49 -2.54 -5.06 11.29
CA SER A 49 -2.94 -5.14 12.69
C SER A 49 -3.04 -6.61 13.07
N GLY A 50 -2.42 -7.00 14.18
CA GLY A 50 -2.51 -8.36 14.68
C GLY A 50 -2.62 -8.41 16.20
N PRO A 51 -2.65 -9.62 16.79
CA PRO A 51 -2.75 -9.81 18.24
C PRO A 51 -1.65 -9.11 19.03
N TYR A 52 -0.50 -8.88 18.40
CA TYR A 52 0.72 -8.35 19.03
C TYR A 52 1.05 -6.91 18.62
N ARG A 53 0.03 -6.11 18.27
CA ARG A 53 0.09 -4.70 17.78
C ARG A 53 0.10 -4.58 16.26
N THR A 54 0.33 -3.35 15.80
CA THR A 54 0.37 -2.97 14.40
C THR A 54 1.79 -3.05 13.83
N CYS A 55 1.92 -3.53 12.60
CA CYS A 55 3.13 -3.45 11.79
C CYS A 55 2.87 -2.52 10.62
N THR A 56 3.71 -1.50 10.42
CA THR A 56 3.56 -0.57 9.30
C THR A 56 4.72 -0.75 8.33
N ILE A 57 4.39 -1.02 7.08
CA ILE A 57 5.32 -1.23 5.97
C ILE A 57 5.28 0.00 5.09
N LEU A 58 6.44 0.62 4.88
CA LEU A 58 6.62 1.76 3.98
C LEU A 58 7.47 1.30 2.79
N ASN A 59 6.89 1.38 1.60
CA ASN A 59 7.60 1.14 0.34
C ASN A 59 7.88 2.49 -0.32
N ILE A 60 9.15 2.91 -0.29
CA ILE A 60 9.60 4.23 -0.76
C ILE A 60 10.48 4.05 -1.99
N TYR A 61 10.08 4.66 -3.10
CA TYR A 61 10.86 4.73 -4.33
C TYR A 61 11.82 5.93 -4.27
N ASN A 62 13.10 5.66 -4.01
CA ASN A 62 14.15 6.68 -3.82
C ASN A 62 15.00 6.86 -5.09
N ASN A 63 14.47 7.53 -6.10
CA ASN A 63 15.22 7.88 -7.32
C ASN A 63 15.11 9.38 -7.60
#